data_AF-A0A2K5WUS9-F1
#
_entry.id   AF-A0A2K5WUS9-F1
#
_cell.length_a   1.000
_cell.length_b   1.000
_cell.length_c   1.000
_cell.angle_alpha   90.00
_cell.angle_beta   90.00
_cell.angle_gamma   90.00
#
_symmetry.space_group_name_H-M   'P 1'
#
loop_
_entity.id
_entity.type
_entity.pdbx_description
1 polymer ?
#
loop_
_entity_poly.entity_id
_entity_poly.type
_entity_poly.pdbx_seq_one_letter_code
_entity_poly.pdbx_strand_id
1 'polypeptide(L)'
;MASSPELPTEDEQVSWAIDDLHISLQAEQEDTQKKAFTCWINSQLARHTSPSVISDLFTDIKKGHVLLDLLEVLSGQQLPRDKGSNTFQCRINIEHALTFLRNRSIKLINIHVTDIIDGNPSIILGLIWTIILHFHIEKLAQTLPCNYNQPSLDDVSVVDSSPTSSPPAKKCSKVQARWQMSAKKALLLWAQEQCATYESVNVTDFKSSWRNGMAFLAIIHALRPDLIDMKSVKHRSNKDNLREAFRIAERELKIPRLLEPEDAWRSSVLYRIYMPGTVSYASYL
;
A
#
# COMPACT_ATOMS: atom_id res chain seq x y z
N MET A 1 -52.85 28.53 4.70
CA MET A 1 -51.60 29.14 5.22
C MET A 1 -50.47 28.30 4.68
N ALA A 2 -49.75 28.80 3.67
CA ALA A 2 -48.54 28.14 3.19
C ALA A 2 -47.41 28.53 4.14
N SER A 3 -46.82 27.56 4.84
CA SER A 3 -45.60 27.78 5.61
C SER A 3 -44.47 28.11 4.64
N SER A 4 -43.88 29.28 4.80
CA SER A 4 -42.62 29.64 4.14
C SER A 4 -41.51 28.69 4.60
N PRO A 5 -40.58 28.28 3.72
CA PRO A 5 -39.43 27.50 4.16
C PRO A 5 -38.51 28.38 5.00
N GLU A 6 -38.26 27.97 6.24
CA GLU A 6 -37.26 28.59 7.10
C GLU A 6 -35.88 28.48 6.43
N LEU A 7 -35.19 29.63 6.33
CA LEU A 7 -33.83 29.68 5.83
C LEU A 7 -32.89 29.12 6.90
N PRO A 8 -31.91 28.27 6.53
CA PRO A 8 -30.99 27.66 7.48
C PRO A 8 -30.17 28.74 8.20
N THR A 9 -29.91 28.50 9.48
CA THR A 9 -29.14 29.41 10.34
C THR A 9 -27.68 29.47 9.91
N GLU A 10 -26.98 30.58 10.21
CA GLU A 10 -25.56 30.76 9.83
C GLU A 10 -24.66 29.62 10.35
N ASP A 11 -24.95 29.10 11.55
CA ASP A 11 -24.23 27.96 12.14
C ASP A 11 -24.48 26.63 11.39
N GLU A 12 -25.70 26.41 10.89
CA GLU A 12 -26.00 25.27 10.02
C GLU A 12 -25.28 25.42 8.67
N GLN A 13 -25.24 26.62 8.09
CA GLN A 13 -24.50 26.86 6.85
C GLN A 13 -23.00 26.59 6.99
N VAL A 14 -22.40 26.95 8.13
CA VAL A 14 -20.99 26.68 8.43
C VAL A 14 -20.72 25.19 8.65
N SER A 15 -21.60 24.47 9.35
CA SER A 15 -21.48 23.01 9.54
C SER A 15 -21.52 22.26 8.21
N TRP A 16 -22.48 22.60 7.34
CA TRP A 16 -22.64 21.97 6.03
C TRP A 16 -21.44 22.27 5.12
N ALA A 17 -20.88 23.48 5.17
CA ALA A 17 -19.68 23.83 4.42
C ALA A 17 -18.43 23.07 4.89
N ILE A 18 -18.31 22.81 6.20
CA ILE A 18 -17.22 22.00 6.76
C ILE A 18 -17.38 20.53 6.37
N ASP A 19 -18.60 19.99 6.42
CA ASP A 19 -18.90 18.62 6.01
C ASP A 19 -18.64 18.42 4.50
N ASP A 20 -19.07 19.36 3.66
CA ASP A 20 -18.84 19.34 2.21
C ASP A 20 -17.34 19.40 1.86
N LEU A 21 -16.57 20.25 2.57
CA LEU A 21 -15.12 20.31 2.42
C LEU A 21 -14.44 19.01 2.85
N HIS A 22 -14.90 18.39 3.95
CA HIS A 22 -14.36 17.12 4.43
C HIS A 22 -14.64 15.98 3.44
N ILE A 23 -15.88 15.91 2.92
CA ILE A 23 -16.31 14.93 1.92
C ILE A 23 -15.49 15.09 0.63
N SER A 24 -15.29 16.33 0.18
CA SER A 24 -14.50 16.64 -1.02
C SER A 24 -13.03 16.23 -0.87
N LEU A 25 -12.41 16.54 0.28
CA LEU A 25 -11.02 16.15 0.54
C LEU A 25 -10.84 14.63 0.67
N GLN A 26 -11.83 13.93 1.26
CA GLN A 26 -11.81 12.47 1.34
C GLN A 26 -11.96 11.84 -0.04
N ALA A 27 -12.86 12.35 -0.89
CA ALA A 27 -13.04 11.88 -2.26
C ALA A 27 -11.77 12.05 -3.12
N GLU A 28 -11.06 13.18 -2.99
CA GLU A 28 -9.79 13.41 -3.70
C GLU A 28 -8.70 12.42 -3.27
N GLN A 29 -8.62 12.12 -1.97
CA GLN A 29 -7.68 11.14 -1.44
C GLN A 29 -8.03 9.70 -1.88
N GLU A 30 -9.32 9.36 -1.92
CA GLU A 30 -9.80 8.06 -2.41
C GLU A 30 -9.53 7.89 -3.91
N ASP A 31 -9.75 8.92 -4.73
CA ASP A 31 -9.45 8.88 -6.16
C ASP A 31 -7.94 8.70 -6.44
N THR A 32 -7.09 9.42 -5.69
CA THR A 32 -5.64 9.26 -5.79
C THR A 32 -5.20 7.83 -5.42
N GLN A 33 -5.72 7.29 -4.31
CA GLN A 33 -5.44 5.90 -3.92
C GLN A 33 -5.96 4.91 -4.96
N LYS A 34 -7.17 5.13 -5.48
CA LYS A 34 -7.79 4.31 -6.51
C LYS A 34 -6.92 4.23 -7.75
N LYS A 35 -6.44 5.36 -8.27
CA LYS A 35 -5.53 5.41 -9.42
C LYS A 35 -4.26 4.61 -9.16
N ALA A 36 -3.59 4.87 -8.04
CA ALA A 36 -2.36 4.17 -7.69
C ALA A 36 -2.54 2.66 -7.54
N PHE A 37 -3.61 2.22 -6.85
CA PHE A 37 -3.93 0.81 -6.70
C PHE A 37 -4.33 0.17 -8.02
N THR A 38 -5.06 0.88 -8.89
CA THR A 38 -5.41 0.39 -10.24
C THR A 38 -4.14 0.15 -11.07
N CYS A 39 -3.23 1.12 -11.11
CA CYS A 39 -1.94 0.97 -11.79
C CYS A 39 -1.12 -0.19 -11.21
N TRP A 40 -1.07 -0.31 -9.89
CA TRP A 40 -0.33 -1.40 -9.24
C TRP A 40 -0.94 -2.77 -9.56
N ILE A 41 -2.26 -2.94 -9.46
CA ILE A 41 -2.91 -4.20 -9.79
C ILE A 41 -2.66 -4.54 -11.26
N ASN A 42 -2.85 -3.59 -12.19
CA ASN A 42 -2.59 -3.81 -13.61
C ASN A 42 -1.14 -4.25 -13.88
N SER A 43 -0.17 -3.72 -13.14
CA SER A 43 1.23 -4.17 -13.23
C SER A 43 1.45 -5.61 -12.76
N GLN A 44 0.68 -6.08 -11.77
CA GLN A 44 0.71 -7.47 -11.35
C GLN A 44 0.00 -8.36 -12.38
N LEU A 45 -1.22 -7.99 -12.79
CA LEU A 45 -2.02 -8.76 -13.75
C LEU A 45 -1.34 -8.90 -15.11
N ALA A 46 -0.51 -7.95 -15.52
CA ALA A 46 0.32 -8.06 -16.74
C ALA A 46 1.28 -9.27 -16.71
N ARG A 47 1.63 -9.80 -15.52
CA ARG A 47 2.47 -10.99 -15.33
C ARG A 47 1.68 -12.30 -15.34
N HIS A 48 0.34 -12.22 -15.35
CA HIS A 48 -0.52 -13.39 -15.35
C HIS A 48 -0.52 -14.08 -16.72
N THR A 49 -0.76 -15.39 -16.74
CA THR A 49 -0.84 -16.17 -17.99
C THR A 49 -1.95 -15.68 -18.93
N SER A 50 -3.04 -15.17 -18.34
CA SER A 50 -4.13 -14.47 -19.03
C SER A 50 -4.21 -13.05 -18.49
N PRO A 51 -3.61 -12.05 -19.17
CA PRO A 51 -3.60 -10.67 -18.70
C PRO A 51 -5.01 -10.06 -18.72
N SER A 52 -5.42 -9.54 -17.57
CA SER A 52 -6.65 -8.76 -17.40
C SER A 52 -6.28 -7.32 -17.08
N VAL A 53 -7.03 -6.35 -17.61
CA VAL A 53 -6.83 -4.92 -17.32
C VAL A 53 -8.06 -4.38 -16.61
N ILE A 54 -7.83 -3.74 -15.48
CA ILE A 54 -8.85 -3.01 -14.72
C ILE A 54 -8.93 -1.59 -15.27
N SER A 55 -10.15 -1.16 -15.56
CA SER A 55 -10.46 0.23 -15.93
C SER A 55 -11.00 1.00 -14.73
N ASP A 56 -11.90 0.38 -13.96
CA ASP A 56 -12.47 0.95 -12.75
C ASP A 56 -12.40 -0.04 -11.60
N LEU A 57 -11.48 0.19 -10.67
CA LEU A 57 -11.26 -0.67 -9.50
C LEU A 57 -12.54 -0.96 -8.72
N PHE A 58 -13.43 0.01 -8.53
CA PHE A 58 -14.62 -0.18 -7.69
C PHE A 58 -15.71 -0.99 -8.40
N THR A 59 -15.65 -1.08 -9.73
CA THR A 59 -16.61 -1.81 -10.55
C THR A 59 -16.09 -3.20 -10.93
N ASP A 60 -14.84 -3.28 -11.38
CA ASP A 60 -14.25 -4.51 -11.94
C ASP A 60 -13.97 -5.56 -10.85
N ILE A 61 -13.73 -5.13 -9.60
CA ILE A 61 -13.45 -6.04 -8.48
C ILE A 61 -14.70 -6.79 -7.98
N LYS A 62 -15.90 -6.26 -8.25
CA LYS A 62 -17.19 -6.73 -7.69
C LYS A 62 -17.52 -8.18 -8.05
N LYS A 63 -16.93 -8.69 -9.15
CA LYS A 63 -17.12 -10.07 -9.62
C LYS A 63 -16.20 -11.09 -8.94
N GLY A 64 -15.21 -10.63 -8.17
CA GLY A 64 -14.21 -11.48 -7.50
C GLY A 64 -13.11 -12.04 -8.40
N HIS A 65 -13.30 -12.12 -9.72
CA HIS A 65 -12.29 -12.64 -10.65
C HIS A 65 -10.96 -11.88 -10.60
N VAL A 66 -11.02 -10.55 -10.57
CA VAL A 66 -9.82 -9.70 -10.46
C VAL A 66 -9.05 -9.97 -9.16
N LEU A 67 -9.75 -10.19 -8.04
CA LEU A 67 -9.11 -10.54 -6.77
C LEU A 67 -8.43 -11.90 -6.85
N LEU A 68 -9.08 -12.88 -7.46
CA LEU A 68 -8.50 -14.22 -7.65
C LEU A 68 -7.26 -14.14 -8.53
N ASP A 69 -7.33 -13.50 -9.71
CA ASP A 69 -6.19 -13.33 -10.63
C ASP A 69 -5.01 -12.67 -9.93
N LEU A 70 -5.27 -11.59 -9.16
CA LEU A 70 -4.23 -10.89 -8.41
C LEU A 70 -3.57 -11.82 -7.38
N LEU A 71 -4.34 -12.58 -6.61
CA LEU A 71 -3.81 -13.49 -5.61
C LEU A 71 -3.04 -14.66 -6.23
N GLU A 72 -3.48 -15.13 -7.40
CA GLU A 72 -2.76 -16.15 -8.17
C GLU A 72 -1.39 -15.65 -8.63
N VAL A 73 -1.32 -14.42 -9.19
CA VAL A 73 -0.04 -13.78 -9.57
C VAL A 73 0.89 -13.60 -8.37
N LEU A 74 0.36 -13.13 -7.24
CA LEU A 74 1.17 -12.79 -6.07
C LEU A 74 1.67 -14.04 -5.32
N SER A 75 0.85 -15.09 -5.28
CA SER A 75 1.17 -16.31 -4.53
C SER A 75 1.78 -17.43 -5.36
N GLY A 76 1.63 -17.38 -6.70
CA GLY A 76 1.99 -18.46 -7.61
C GLY A 76 1.08 -19.70 -7.51
N GLN A 77 -0.03 -19.62 -6.77
CA GLN A 77 -0.98 -20.72 -6.57
C GLN A 77 -2.24 -20.49 -7.39
N GLN A 78 -2.86 -21.55 -7.89
CA GLN A 78 -4.16 -21.49 -8.56
C GLN A 78 -5.29 -21.50 -7.52
N LEU A 79 -6.34 -20.69 -7.74
CA LEU A 79 -7.46 -20.57 -6.82
C LEU A 79 -8.77 -21.10 -7.42
N PRO A 80 -9.68 -21.64 -6.59
CA PRO A 80 -11.00 -22.06 -7.06
C PRO A 80 -11.77 -20.88 -7.65
N ARG A 81 -12.40 -21.11 -8.80
CA ARG A 81 -13.15 -20.10 -9.53
C ARG A 81 -14.41 -20.70 -10.10
N ASP A 82 -15.52 -20.07 -9.77
CA ASP A 82 -16.78 -20.44 -10.37
C ASP A 82 -17.09 -19.61 -11.63
N LYS A 83 -17.74 -20.29 -12.57
CA LYS A 83 -18.12 -19.73 -13.87
C LYS A 83 -19.50 -19.09 -13.77
N GLY A 84 -19.59 -17.80 -14.06
CA GLY A 84 -20.85 -17.06 -14.09
C GLY A 84 -20.70 -15.63 -13.58
N SER A 85 -21.75 -14.82 -13.74
CA SER A 85 -21.73 -13.40 -13.36
C SER A 85 -22.92 -12.98 -12.50
N ASN A 86 -23.71 -13.95 -12.01
CA ASN A 86 -24.81 -13.64 -11.10
C ASN A 86 -24.27 -13.30 -9.69
N THR A 87 -25.09 -12.65 -8.87
CA THR A 87 -24.69 -12.19 -7.53
C THR A 87 -24.19 -13.32 -6.64
N PHE A 88 -24.80 -14.50 -6.74
CA PHE A 88 -24.38 -15.68 -5.98
C PHE A 88 -22.96 -16.12 -6.35
N GLN A 89 -22.63 -16.11 -7.64
CA GLN A 89 -21.30 -16.48 -8.11
C GLN A 89 -20.23 -15.46 -7.76
N CYS A 90 -20.56 -14.16 -7.89
CA CYS A 90 -19.69 -13.08 -7.41
C CYS A 90 -19.36 -13.27 -5.92
N ARG A 91 -20.37 -13.60 -5.10
CA ARG A 91 -20.21 -13.88 -3.67
C ARG A 91 -19.23 -15.02 -3.42
N ILE A 92 -19.39 -16.15 -4.10
CA ILE A 92 -18.51 -17.32 -3.91
C ILE A 92 -17.07 -16.99 -4.34
N ASN A 93 -16.88 -16.35 -5.50
CA ASN A 93 -15.55 -15.97 -5.98
C ASN A 93 -14.83 -15.02 -5.00
N ILE A 94 -15.55 -14.04 -4.44
CA ILE A 94 -15.01 -13.16 -3.40
C ILE A 94 -14.72 -13.96 -2.11
N GLU A 95 -15.61 -14.86 -1.70
CA GLU A 95 -15.38 -15.71 -0.52
C GLU A 95 -14.14 -16.58 -0.65
N HIS A 96 -13.88 -17.14 -1.83
CA HIS A 96 -12.64 -17.87 -2.11
C HIS A 96 -11.40 -16.99 -1.92
N ALA A 97 -11.40 -15.77 -2.48
CA ALA A 97 -10.30 -14.82 -2.31
C ALA A 97 -10.09 -14.44 -0.83
N LEU A 98 -11.16 -14.10 -0.10
CA LEU A 98 -11.06 -13.73 1.32
C LEU A 98 -10.65 -14.92 2.20
N THR A 99 -11.11 -16.13 1.89
CA THR A 99 -10.72 -17.34 2.62
C THR A 99 -9.25 -17.65 2.40
N PHE A 100 -8.75 -17.51 1.17
CA PHE A 100 -7.32 -17.64 0.88
C PHE A 100 -6.47 -16.67 1.71
N LEU A 101 -6.88 -15.40 1.80
CA LEU A 101 -6.20 -14.40 2.62
C LEU A 101 -6.20 -14.79 4.12
N ARG A 102 -7.33 -15.26 4.65
CA ARG A 102 -7.42 -15.74 6.04
C ARG A 102 -6.51 -16.95 6.30
N ASN A 103 -6.42 -17.87 5.34
CA ASN A 103 -5.53 -19.04 5.44
C ASN A 103 -4.05 -18.64 5.48
N ARG A 104 -3.69 -17.51 4.86
CA ARG A 104 -2.36 -16.88 4.99
C ARG A 104 -2.22 -16.01 6.24
N SER A 105 -3.10 -16.16 7.23
CA SER A 105 -3.11 -15.40 8.49
C SER A 105 -3.29 -13.88 8.32
N ILE A 106 -3.88 -13.44 7.20
CA ILE A 106 -4.21 -12.03 6.97
C ILE A 106 -5.54 -11.72 7.66
N LYS A 107 -5.53 -10.70 8.52
CA LYS A 107 -6.74 -10.25 9.21
C LYS A 107 -7.52 -9.27 8.35
N LEU A 108 -8.74 -9.67 8.01
CA LEU A 108 -9.70 -8.89 7.26
C LEU A 108 -10.69 -8.24 8.23
N ILE A 109 -10.25 -7.19 8.92
CA ILE A 109 -11.07 -6.47 9.89
C ILE A 109 -12.04 -5.56 9.13
N ASN A 110 -13.33 -5.69 9.40
CA ASN A 110 -14.40 -4.91 8.76
C ASN A 110 -14.43 -5.02 7.22
N ILE A 111 -14.04 -6.17 6.67
CA ILE A 111 -14.15 -6.46 5.24
C ILE A 111 -15.17 -7.57 5.06
N HIS A 112 -16.37 -7.23 4.57
CA HIS A 112 -17.42 -8.18 4.25
C HIS A 112 -17.57 -8.36 2.75
N VAL A 113 -18.10 -9.52 2.36
CA VAL A 113 -18.28 -9.88 0.94
C VAL A 113 -19.29 -8.94 0.27
N THR A 114 -20.35 -8.57 0.98
CA THR A 114 -21.40 -7.66 0.50
C THR A 114 -20.83 -6.30 0.13
N ASP A 115 -19.96 -5.72 0.96
CA ASP A 115 -19.36 -4.41 0.70
C ASP A 115 -18.52 -4.40 -0.60
N ILE A 116 -17.87 -5.52 -0.91
CA ILE A 116 -17.09 -5.69 -2.14
C ILE A 116 -18.02 -5.87 -3.34
N ILE A 117 -19.10 -6.66 -3.20
CA ILE A 117 -20.13 -6.81 -4.24
C ILE A 117 -20.84 -5.50 -4.52
N ASP A 118 -21.02 -4.64 -3.52
CA ASP A 118 -21.68 -3.35 -3.68
C ASP A 118 -20.75 -2.31 -4.30
N GLY A 119 -19.43 -2.49 -4.16
CA GLY A 119 -18.43 -1.60 -4.71
C GLY A 119 -18.00 -0.50 -3.72
N ASN A 120 -18.07 -0.75 -2.41
CA ASN A 120 -17.75 0.24 -1.39
C ASN A 120 -16.27 0.70 -1.49
N PRO A 121 -16.00 1.97 -1.85
CA PRO A 121 -14.64 2.47 -2.11
C PRO A 121 -13.68 2.24 -0.95
N SER A 122 -14.07 2.67 0.25
CA SER A 122 -13.24 2.59 1.46
C SER A 122 -12.86 1.14 1.82
N ILE A 123 -13.80 0.20 1.68
CA ILE A 123 -13.55 -1.23 1.95
C ILE A 123 -12.63 -1.83 0.88
N ILE A 124 -12.86 -1.52 -0.40
CA ILE A 124 -12.04 -2.01 -1.51
C ILE A 124 -10.60 -1.49 -1.39
N LEU A 125 -10.42 -0.19 -1.17
CA LEU A 125 -9.11 0.41 -0.95
C LEU A 125 -8.41 -0.22 0.26
N GLY A 126 -9.13 -0.44 1.37
CA GLY A 126 -8.61 -1.11 2.56
C GLY A 126 -8.17 -2.56 2.32
N LEU A 127 -8.95 -3.31 1.54
CA LEU A 127 -8.63 -4.68 1.14
C LEU A 127 -7.38 -4.74 0.27
N ILE A 128 -7.33 -3.95 -0.81
CA ILE A 128 -6.18 -3.92 -1.72
C ILE A 128 -4.92 -3.47 -0.98
N TRP A 129 -5.02 -2.46 -0.12
CA TRP A 129 -3.92 -2.04 0.74
C TRP A 129 -3.42 -3.19 1.63
N THR A 130 -4.33 -3.96 2.24
CA THR A 130 -3.96 -5.11 3.08
C THR A 130 -3.21 -6.19 2.27
N ILE A 131 -3.65 -6.45 1.03
CA ILE A 131 -3.00 -7.41 0.12
C ILE A 131 -1.59 -6.93 -0.25
N ILE A 132 -1.48 -5.70 -0.76
CA ILE A 132 -0.20 -5.05 -1.09
C ILE A 132 0.77 -5.18 0.08
N LEU A 133 0.31 -4.76 1.26
CA LEU A 133 1.13 -4.70 2.45
C LEU A 133 1.62 -6.08 2.87
N HIS A 134 0.77 -7.10 2.82
CA HIS A 134 1.17 -8.46 3.18
C HIS A 134 2.21 -9.03 2.21
N PHE A 135 1.92 -9.02 0.91
CA PHE A 135 2.77 -9.68 -0.09
C PHE A 135 4.09 -8.94 -0.33
N HIS A 136 4.12 -7.62 -0.19
CA HIS A 136 5.37 -6.88 -0.26
C HIS A 136 6.26 -7.17 0.96
N ILE A 137 5.68 -7.27 2.16
CA ILE A 137 6.45 -7.65 3.35
C ILE A 137 6.98 -9.08 3.22
N GLU A 138 6.14 -10.01 2.73
CA GLU A 138 6.54 -11.39 2.47
C GLU A 138 7.72 -11.45 1.47
N LYS A 139 7.66 -10.68 0.37
CA LYS A 139 8.75 -10.57 -0.62
C LYS A 139 10.03 -9.95 -0.03
N LEU A 140 9.89 -8.91 0.79
CA LEU A 140 11.05 -8.28 1.47
C LEU A 140 11.73 -9.25 2.45
N ALA A 141 10.94 -10.00 3.24
CA ALA A 141 11.47 -10.98 4.18
C ALA A 141 12.20 -12.14 3.47
N GLN A 142 11.84 -12.44 2.21
CA GLN A 142 12.51 -13.45 1.40
C GLN A 142 13.79 -12.94 0.71
N THR A 143 13.89 -11.64 0.44
CA THR A 143 15.01 -11.02 -0.29
C THR A 143 16.14 -10.56 0.62
N LEU A 144 15.86 -10.28 1.90
CA LEU A 144 16.89 -9.99 2.90
C LEU A 144 17.52 -11.31 3.38
N PRO A 145 18.82 -11.56 3.14
CA PRO A 145 19.54 -12.58 3.87
C PRO A 145 19.45 -12.25 5.36
N CYS A 146 19.04 -13.21 6.19
CA CYS A 146 19.02 -13.06 7.63
C CYS A 146 20.46 -12.87 8.13
N ASN A 147 20.95 -11.63 8.12
CA ASN A 147 22.23 -11.25 8.69
C ASN A 147 22.10 -9.88 9.37
N TYR A 148 21.14 -9.78 10.28
CA TYR A 148 21.21 -8.78 11.34
C TYR A 148 21.82 -9.45 12.55
N ASN A 149 23.12 -9.25 12.70
CA ASN A 149 23.88 -9.71 13.86
C ASN A 149 23.18 -9.28 15.15
N GLN A 150 22.75 -10.32 15.84
CA GLN A 150 22.36 -10.40 17.23
C GLN A 150 23.39 -9.68 18.12
N PRO A 151 23.02 -8.70 18.96
CA PRO A 151 23.78 -8.42 20.16
C PRO A 151 23.56 -9.59 21.12
N SER A 152 24.68 -10.17 21.54
CA SER A 152 24.85 -11.30 22.44
C SER A 152 23.91 -11.32 23.64
N LEU A 153 23.48 -12.54 24.01
CA LEU A 153 23.10 -12.91 25.36
C LEU A 153 24.17 -12.40 26.35
N ASP A 154 23.71 -11.77 27.42
CA ASP A 154 24.21 -11.95 28.79
C ASP A 154 23.15 -11.33 29.71
N ASP A 155 22.29 -12.17 30.30
CA ASP A 155 22.24 -12.27 31.76
C ASP A 155 21.38 -13.47 32.20
N VAL A 156 21.85 -14.13 33.25
CA VAL A 156 21.52 -15.50 33.64
C VAL A 156 20.52 -15.51 34.81
N SER A 157 19.85 -16.66 34.98
CA SER A 157 19.37 -17.25 36.27
C SER A 157 17.87 -17.01 36.57
N VAL A 158 17.03 -17.94 37.05
CA VAL A 158 17.12 -19.31 37.64
C VAL A 158 15.78 -20.05 37.42
N VAL A 159 15.82 -21.39 37.39
CA VAL A 159 14.79 -22.47 37.40
C VAL A 159 13.58 -22.26 38.36
N ASP A 160 12.41 -22.93 38.31
CA ASP A 160 12.06 -24.35 38.08
C ASP A 160 10.51 -24.58 37.93
N SER A 161 10.11 -25.63 37.18
CA SER A 161 8.89 -26.50 37.20
C SER A 161 7.45 -25.94 37.36
N SER A 162 6.33 -26.43 36.79
CA SER A 162 5.89 -27.56 35.94
C SER A 162 4.36 -27.33 35.60
N PRO A 163 3.63 -28.19 34.84
CA PRO A 163 2.64 -27.76 33.83
C PRO A 163 1.15 -27.84 34.24
N THR A 164 0.29 -26.94 33.74
CA THR A 164 -1.17 -27.20 33.59
C THR A 164 -1.89 -26.23 32.64
N SER A 165 -2.76 -26.82 31.80
CA SER A 165 -3.99 -26.32 31.16
C SER A 165 -4.00 -25.04 30.28
N SER A 166 -4.20 -25.27 28.97
CA SER A 166 -5.10 -24.60 28.01
C SER A 166 -5.11 -23.06 27.82
N PRO A 167 -5.46 -22.56 26.61
CA PRO A 167 -4.90 -21.33 26.05
C PRO A 167 -5.80 -20.09 26.19
N PRO A 168 -5.25 -18.87 26.24
CA PRO A 168 -6.01 -17.68 25.88
C PRO A 168 -5.56 -17.11 24.53
N ALA A 169 -6.50 -17.15 23.59
CA ALA A 169 -6.49 -16.46 22.31
C ALA A 169 -6.45 -14.93 22.49
N LYS A 170 -5.27 -14.35 22.78
CA LYS A 170 -5.08 -12.88 22.81
C LYS A 170 -3.74 -12.37 22.24
N LYS A 171 -2.86 -13.25 21.74
CA LYS A 171 -1.51 -12.86 21.27
C LYS A 171 -1.43 -12.37 19.81
N CYS A 172 -2.43 -12.60 18.97
CA CYS A 172 -2.29 -12.41 17.52
C CYS A 172 -2.29 -10.93 17.06
N SER A 173 -2.88 -9.98 17.80
CA SER A 173 -2.90 -8.56 17.43
C SER A 173 -1.53 -7.87 17.57
N LYS A 174 -0.79 -8.14 18.65
CA LYS A 174 0.59 -7.66 18.83
C LYS A 174 1.54 -8.22 17.78
N VAL A 175 1.31 -9.45 17.31
CA VAL A 175 2.18 -10.11 16.32
C VAL A 175 2.12 -9.46 14.94
N GLN A 176 0.94 -9.04 14.51
CA GLN A 176 0.82 -8.38 13.21
C GLN A 176 1.32 -6.93 13.26
N ALA A 177 1.04 -6.20 14.35
CA ALA A 177 1.59 -4.86 14.57
C ALA A 177 3.12 -4.86 14.72
N ARG A 178 3.71 -5.85 15.42
CA ARG A 178 5.17 -5.97 15.56
C ARG A 178 5.85 -6.31 14.21
N TRP A 179 5.16 -7.02 13.30
CA TRP A 179 5.71 -7.40 11.99
C TRP A 179 5.59 -6.27 10.96
N GLN A 180 4.45 -5.57 10.96
CA GLN A 180 4.26 -4.33 10.20
C GLN A 180 5.28 -3.26 10.60
N MET A 181 5.53 -3.12 11.91
CA MET A 181 6.57 -2.22 12.40
C MET A 181 7.96 -2.70 11.97
N SER A 182 8.23 -4.01 11.90
CA SER A 182 9.54 -4.53 11.48
C SER A 182 9.82 -4.30 10.00
N ALA A 183 8.86 -4.55 9.11
CA ALA A 183 9.09 -4.41 7.67
C ALA A 183 9.08 -2.94 7.23
N LYS A 184 8.18 -2.12 7.80
CA LYS A 184 8.22 -0.67 7.61
C LYS A 184 9.54 -0.08 8.12
N LYS A 185 10.01 -0.54 9.28
CA LYS A 185 11.30 -0.11 9.85
C LYS A 185 12.47 -0.59 8.99
N ALA A 186 12.44 -1.84 8.50
CA ALA A 186 13.46 -2.35 7.59
C ALA A 186 13.52 -1.54 6.30
N LEU A 187 12.37 -1.23 5.69
CA LEU A 187 12.32 -0.40 4.48
C LEU A 187 12.78 1.04 4.75
N LEU A 188 12.46 1.59 5.93
CA LEU A 188 12.92 2.92 6.33
C LEU A 188 14.43 2.93 6.52
N LEU A 189 14.99 1.92 7.19
CA LEU A 189 16.43 1.76 7.38
C LEU A 189 17.14 1.58 6.04
N TRP A 190 16.60 0.77 5.14
CA TRP A 190 17.12 0.62 3.78
C TRP A 190 17.11 1.96 3.03
N ALA A 191 16.00 2.70 3.06
CA ALA A 191 15.91 4.00 2.39
C ALA A 191 16.92 5.00 2.99
N GLN A 192 17.11 4.98 4.32
CA GLN A 192 18.15 5.75 5.00
C GLN A 192 19.55 5.38 4.55
N GLU A 193 19.85 4.09 4.44
CA GLU A 193 21.14 3.57 3.96
C GLU A 193 21.42 4.00 2.52
N GLN A 194 20.45 3.85 1.61
CA GLN A 194 20.59 4.31 0.21
C GLN A 194 20.78 5.83 0.11
N CYS A 195 20.22 6.61 1.04
CA CYS A 195 20.33 8.06 1.05
C CYS A 195 21.52 8.58 1.87
N ALA A 196 22.21 7.73 2.65
CA ALA A 196 23.24 8.15 3.61
C ALA A 196 24.43 8.86 2.96
N THR A 197 24.68 8.60 1.67
CA THR A 197 25.74 9.23 0.88
C THR A 197 25.42 10.66 0.46
N TYR A 198 24.19 11.15 0.65
CA TYR A 198 23.75 12.48 0.22
C TYR A 198 23.36 13.35 1.42
N GLU A 199 24.23 14.29 1.79
CA GLU A 199 24.05 15.18 2.95
C GLU A 199 22.73 15.99 2.91
N SER A 200 22.22 16.29 1.72
CA SER A 200 20.98 17.03 1.53
C SER A 200 19.70 16.18 1.65
N VAL A 201 19.80 14.87 1.89
CA VAL A 201 18.65 13.96 1.90
C VAL A 201 18.56 13.24 3.25
N ASN A 202 17.50 13.54 4.01
CA ASN A 202 17.23 12.88 5.27
C ASN A 202 15.85 12.19 5.23
N VAL A 203 15.85 10.86 5.27
CA VAL A 203 14.64 10.05 5.24
C VAL A 203 14.29 9.60 6.64
N THR A 204 13.22 10.15 7.22
CA THR A 204 12.75 9.80 8.58
C THR A 204 11.35 9.23 8.59
N ASP A 205 10.60 9.41 7.50
CA ASP A 205 9.25 8.89 7.32
C ASP A 205 9.00 8.45 5.86
N PHE A 206 7.80 7.93 5.57
CA PHE A 206 7.27 7.69 4.21
C PHE A 206 6.21 8.74 3.84
N LYS A 207 6.38 9.96 4.34
CA LYS A 207 5.46 11.08 4.17
C LYS A 207 6.23 12.33 3.75
N SER A 208 6.63 13.15 4.70
CA SER A 208 7.22 14.47 4.46
C SER A 208 8.61 14.39 3.84
N SER A 209 9.41 13.36 4.19
CA SER A 209 10.77 13.16 3.67
C SER A 209 10.85 12.95 2.16
N TRP A 210 9.74 12.58 1.52
CA TRP A 210 9.69 12.24 0.09
C TRP A 210 9.06 13.34 -0.77
N ARG A 211 8.42 14.35 -0.15
CA ARG A 211 7.63 15.39 -0.84
C ARG A 211 8.46 16.29 -1.77
N ASN A 212 9.74 16.45 -1.50
CA ASN A 212 10.64 17.27 -2.32
C ASN A 212 11.27 16.50 -3.50
N GLY A 213 10.97 15.20 -3.64
CA GLY A 213 11.49 14.33 -4.69
C GLY A 213 12.96 13.90 -4.53
N MET A 214 13.70 14.47 -3.59
CA MET A 214 15.13 14.19 -3.40
C MET A 214 15.40 12.75 -2.98
N ALA A 215 14.57 12.19 -2.10
CA ALA A 215 14.72 10.80 -1.65
C ALA A 215 14.57 9.79 -2.79
N PHE A 216 13.63 10.01 -3.73
CA PHE A 216 13.49 9.16 -4.92
C PHE A 216 14.73 9.24 -5.81
N LEU A 217 15.20 10.45 -6.09
CA LEU A 217 16.37 10.67 -6.93
C LEU A 217 17.65 10.14 -6.30
N ALA A 218 17.80 10.24 -4.97
CA ALA A 218 18.91 9.66 -4.22
C ALA A 218 18.96 8.15 -4.36
N ILE A 219 17.83 7.48 -4.19
CA ILE A 219 17.71 6.03 -4.35
C ILE A 219 18.01 5.63 -5.79
N ILE A 220 17.44 6.32 -6.79
CA ILE A 220 17.72 6.03 -8.20
C ILE A 220 19.21 6.21 -8.51
N HIS A 221 19.83 7.28 -8.01
CA HIS A 221 21.26 7.53 -8.18
C HIS A 221 22.11 6.45 -7.48
N ALA A 222 21.69 5.95 -6.30
CA ALA A 222 22.38 4.85 -5.63
C ALA A 222 22.35 3.56 -6.47
N LEU A 223 21.26 3.30 -7.19
CA LEU A 223 21.14 2.16 -8.11
C LEU A 223 21.89 2.36 -9.43
N ARG A 224 21.80 3.58 -9.99
CA ARG A 224 22.29 3.97 -11.32
C ARG A 224 22.82 5.40 -11.27
N PRO A 225 24.10 5.59 -10.85
CA PRO A 225 24.70 6.92 -10.70
C PRO A 225 24.79 7.71 -12.01
N ASP A 226 24.75 7.02 -13.15
CA ASP A 226 24.82 7.58 -14.51
C ASP A 226 23.58 8.41 -14.90
N LEU A 227 22.45 8.21 -14.21
CA LEU A 227 21.16 8.75 -14.63
C LEU A 227 20.84 10.12 -14.04
N ILE A 228 21.50 10.53 -12.96
CA ILE A 228 21.13 11.72 -12.19
C ILE A 228 22.38 12.49 -11.78
N ASP A 229 22.40 13.81 -12.03
CA ASP A 229 23.36 14.70 -11.37
C ASP A 229 22.75 15.29 -10.10
N MET A 230 23.11 14.71 -8.96
CA MET A 230 22.53 15.08 -7.66
C MET A 230 22.84 16.52 -7.22
N LYS A 231 23.92 17.13 -7.75
CA LYS A 231 24.27 18.52 -7.43
C LYS A 231 23.23 19.50 -7.99
N SER A 232 22.71 19.20 -9.17
CA SER A 232 21.69 20.03 -9.82
C SER A 232 20.30 19.90 -9.18
N VAL A 233 20.01 18.79 -8.48
CA VAL A 233 18.67 18.48 -7.95
C VAL A 233 18.28 19.39 -6.78
N LYS A 234 19.25 19.81 -5.95
CA LYS A 234 19.02 20.67 -4.78
C LYS A 234 18.39 22.03 -5.13
N HIS A 235 18.60 22.50 -6.35
CA HIS A 235 18.15 23.83 -6.81
C HIS A 235 16.86 23.79 -7.63
N ARG A 236 16.30 22.60 -7.89
CA ARG A 236 15.08 22.42 -8.67
C ARG A 236 13.82 22.50 -7.79
N SER A 237 12.68 22.73 -8.43
CA SER A 237 11.39 22.66 -7.73
C SER A 237 11.07 21.22 -7.32
N ASN A 238 10.31 21.06 -6.23
CA ASN A 238 9.83 19.75 -5.76
C ASN A 238 9.10 18.98 -6.88
N LYS A 239 8.34 19.70 -7.70
CA LYS A 239 7.54 19.14 -8.78
C LYS A 239 8.41 18.56 -9.89
N ASP A 240 9.46 19.27 -10.26
CA ASP A 240 10.39 18.83 -11.30
C ASP A 240 11.24 17.64 -10.82
N ASN A 241 11.61 17.63 -9.54
CA ASN A 241 12.29 16.49 -8.94
C ASN A 241 11.43 15.23 -8.97
N LEU A 242 10.16 15.33 -8.55
CA LEU A 242 9.23 14.19 -8.58
C LEU A 242 8.96 13.69 -10.00
N ARG A 243 8.74 14.60 -10.95
CA ARG A 243 8.59 14.26 -12.38
C ARG A 243 9.76 13.48 -12.91
N GLU A 244 10.97 13.96 -12.63
CA GLU A 244 12.17 13.35 -13.15
C GLU A 244 12.43 11.99 -12.51
N ALA A 245 12.22 11.86 -11.19
CA ALA A 245 12.35 10.58 -10.50
C ALA A 245 11.40 9.53 -11.10
N PHE A 246 10.12 9.87 -11.28
CA PHE A 246 9.14 8.93 -11.83
C PHE A 246 9.41 8.62 -13.31
N ARG A 247 9.87 9.60 -14.09
CA ARG A 247 10.26 9.40 -15.50
C ARG A 247 11.42 8.43 -15.62
N ILE A 248 12.46 8.60 -14.82
CA ILE A 248 13.64 7.73 -14.85
C ILE A 248 13.28 6.33 -14.37
N ALA A 249 12.53 6.21 -13.28
CA ALA A 249 12.11 4.93 -12.74
C ALA A 249 11.28 4.11 -13.74
N GLU A 250 10.39 4.76 -14.47
CA GLU A 250 9.57 4.10 -15.49
C GLU A 250 10.39 3.68 -16.72
N ARG A 251 11.22 4.59 -17.26
CA ARG A 251 11.95 4.32 -18.51
C ARG A 251 13.12 3.37 -18.32
N GLU A 252 13.93 3.64 -17.30
CA GLU A 252 15.23 3.00 -17.07
C GLU A 252 15.11 1.81 -16.14
N LEU A 253 14.24 1.88 -15.13
CA LEU A 253 14.06 0.82 -14.13
C LEU A 253 12.80 -0.02 -14.35
N LYS A 254 11.99 0.27 -15.38
CA LYS A 254 10.72 -0.44 -15.67
C LYS A 254 9.78 -0.52 -14.47
N ILE A 255 9.87 0.45 -13.56
CA ILE A 255 8.96 0.57 -12.42
C ILE A 255 7.69 1.27 -12.92
N PRO A 256 6.51 0.61 -12.86
CA PRO A 256 5.26 1.22 -13.29
C PRO A 256 5.03 2.54 -12.54
N ARG A 257 4.63 3.58 -13.28
CA ARG A 257 4.27 4.86 -12.68
C ARG A 257 2.95 4.68 -11.91
N LEU A 258 3.05 4.57 -10.60
CA LEU A 258 1.88 4.45 -9.71
C LEU A 258 1.28 5.81 -9.34
N LEU A 259 1.93 6.91 -9.73
CA LEU A 259 1.57 8.27 -9.31
C LEU A 259 1.88 9.28 -10.41
N GLU A 260 1.01 10.27 -10.56
CA GLU A 260 1.37 11.53 -11.19
C GLU A 260 2.08 12.45 -10.16
N PRO A 261 3.07 13.26 -10.59
CA PRO A 261 3.83 14.17 -9.73
C PRO A 261 2.96 15.16 -8.94
N GLU A 262 1.80 15.53 -9.48
CA GLU A 262 0.83 16.43 -8.88
C GLU A 262 0.08 15.84 -7.68
N ASP A 263 0.00 14.51 -7.58
CA ASP A 263 -0.71 13.79 -6.52
C ASP A 263 0.22 13.45 -5.34
N ALA A 264 1.50 13.31 -5.64
CA ALA A 264 2.59 12.99 -4.72
C ALA A 264 2.85 14.05 -3.62
N TRP A 265 2.50 15.33 -3.86
CA TRP A 265 2.76 16.41 -2.90
C TRP A 265 1.56 16.73 -1.97
N ARG A 266 0.33 16.44 -2.40
CA ARG A 266 -0.91 16.77 -1.66
C ARG A 266 -1.33 15.72 -0.63
N SER A 267 -0.93 14.46 -0.84
CA SER A 267 -1.53 13.36 -0.10
C SER A 267 -1.00 13.21 1.34
N SER A 268 -1.88 12.86 2.28
CA SER A 268 -1.57 12.47 3.67
C SER A 268 -1.35 10.96 3.82
N VAL A 269 -1.71 10.19 2.77
CA VAL A 269 -1.70 8.72 2.66
C VAL A 269 -0.52 8.20 1.84
N LEU A 270 0.53 9.01 1.71
CA LEU A 270 1.78 8.72 0.99
C LEU A 270 2.40 7.37 1.36
N TYR A 271 2.31 6.94 2.62
CA TYR A 271 2.81 5.63 3.04
C TYR A 271 2.05 4.45 2.40
N ARG A 272 0.76 4.62 2.07
CA ARG A 272 -0.04 3.61 1.37
C ARG A 272 0.32 3.49 -0.10
N ILE A 273 0.91 4.54 -0.65
CA ILE A 273 1.11 4.70 -2.08
C ILE A 273 2.58 4.49 -2.47
N TYR A 274 3.52 4.94 -1.63
CA TYR A 274 4.95 4.78 -1.88
C TYR A 274 5.50 3.42 -1.50
N MET A 275 4.94 2.74 -0.50
CA MET A 275 5.39 1.39 -0.13
C MET A 275 5.43 0.44 -1.35
N PRO A 276 4.41 0.38 -2.23
CA PRO A 276 4.50 -0.34 -3.49
C PRO A 276 5.69 0.04 -4.38
N GLY A 277 5.92 1.34 -4.59
CA GLY A 277 7.01 1.84 -5.42
C GLY A 277 8.37 1.55 -4.82
N THR A 278 8.59 1.91 -3.54
CA THR A 278 9.84 1.69 -2.79
C THR A 278 10.22 0.22 -2.71
N VAL A 279 9.26 -0.68 -2.52
CA VAL A 279 9.53 -2.13 -2.56
C VAL A 279 9.89 -2.60 -3.97
N SER A 280 9.29 -2.01 -5.01
CA SER A 280 9.72 -2.27 -6.39
C SER A 280 11.19 -1.90 -6.57
N TYR A 281 11.62 -0.70 -6.16
CA TYR A 281 13.03 -0.28 -6.20
C TYR A 281 13.95 -1.24 -5.43
N ALA A 282 13.56 -1.67 -4.22
CA ALA A 282 14.36 -2.60 -3.43
C ALA A 282 14.52 -3.98 -4.10
N SER A 283 13.59 -4.39 -4.97
CA SER A 283 13.68 -5.67 -5.70
C SER A 283 14.51 -5.63 -6.99
N TYR A 284 15.04 -4.46 -7.38
CA TYR A 284 15.99 -4.32 -8.48
C TYR A 284 17.46 -4.42 -8.01
N LEU A 285 17.69 -4.60 -6.71
CA LEU A 285 18.97 -4.98 -6.10
C LEU A 285 18.93 -6.46 -5.70
#